data_AF-A0A1W9VN66-F1
#
_entry.id   AF-A0A1W9VN66-F1
#
_cell.length_a   1.000
_cell.length_b   1.000
_cell.length_c   1.000
_cell.angle_alpha   90.00
_cell.angle_beta   90.00
_cell.angle_gamma   90.00
#
_symmetry.space_group_name_H-M   'P 1'
#
loop_
_entity.id
_entity.type
_entity.pdbx_description
1 polymer ?
#
loop_
_entity_poly.entity_id
_entity_poly.type
_entity_poly.pdbx_seq_one_letter_code
_entity_poly.pdbx_strand_id
1 'polypeptide(L)'
;MKQNRYILLLLLIAFLLTSCTTKRSSLEDEELTKFQAKYIYSDGTDLYRSPVEPMVNSSFLTRIRVKRSSASGVFVIVGDRRIPMVKESRDELYDYYSAQIKTDKDAIYFYYEIKQNKKKAFYSRRGLELKKPIQSFMFKVFPGFEIPNWSKGAVLYQIYVDRFYNGDSSNDVLTNEYMYDNWPSVKVDDWNQYPDSQIPYAQGGNRTREFFGGDLEGVIQKLGYLNDLGVDGIYFNPLFVSPSNHKYDSQDYEPCYGKFLRDK
;
A
#
# COMPACT_ATOMS: atom_id res chain seq x y z
N MET A 1 2.80 -51.64 -2.49
CA MET A 1 3.34 -51.11 -3.77
C MET A 1 2.20 -50.77 -4.71
N LYS A 2 1.87 -49.48 -4.87
CA LYS A 2 1.46 -48.85 -6.14
C LYS A 2 1.36 -47.34 -5.90
N GLN A 3 1.92 -46.62 -6.86
CA GLN A 3 2.41 -45.24 -6.81
C GLN A 3 1.31 -44.18 -6.85
N ASN A 4 1.62 -43.04 -6.22
CA ASN A 4 1.12 -41.69 -6.51
C ASN A 4 0.87 -41.45 -8.01
N ARG A 5 -0.23 -40.75 -8.34
CA ARG A 5 -0.22 -39.60 -9.27
C ARG A 5 -1.34 -38.61 -8.90
N TYR A 6 -0.95 -37.50 -8.27
CA TYR A 6 -1.75 -36.28 -8.20
C TYR A 6 -1.75 -35.62 -9.59
N ILE A 7 -2.94 -35.34 -10.13
CA ILE A 7 -3.08 -34.46 -11.29
C ILE A 7 -3.19 -33.03 -10.73
N LEU A 8 -2.06 -32.34 -10.80
CA LEU A 8 -1.89 -30.93 -10.46
C LEU A 8 -2.48 -30.10 -11.61
N LEU A 9 -3.68 -29.53 -11.44
CA LEU A 9 -4.22 -28.56 -12.38
C LEU A 9 -3.60 -27.18 -12.08
N LEU A 10 -2.38 -26.98 -12.59
CA LEU A 10 -1.72 -25.67 -12.65
C LEU A 10 -2.47 -24.79 -13.65
N LEU A 11 -3.25 -23.83 -13.14
CA LEU A 11 -3.70 -22.66 -13.90
C LEU A 11 -2.48 -21.80 -14.23
N LEU A 12 -1.79 -22.15 -15.33
CA LEU A 12 -0.83 -21.30 -16.01
C LEU A 12 -1.59 -20.15 -16.66
N ILE A 13 -1.82 -19.07 -15.90
CA ILE A 13 -2.08 -17.75 -16.50
C ILE A 13 -0.74 -17.32 -17.11
N ALA A 14 -0.55 -17.69 -18.38
CA ALA A 14 0.47 -17.10 -19.22
C ALA A 14 0.11 -15.62 -19.39
N PHE A 15 0.64 -14.77 -18.51
CA PHE A 15 0.88 -13.37 -18.87
C PHE A 15 1.86 -13.40 -20.03
N LEU A 16 1.33 -13.34 -21.26
CA LEU A 16 2.04 -12.75 -22.38
C LEU A 16 2.28 -11.28 -22.02
N LEU A 17 3.30 -11.06 -21.19
CA LEU A 17 4.09 -9.84 -21.26
C LEU A 17 4.74 -9.86 -22.65
N THR A 18 3.98 -9.48 -23.67
CA THR A 18 4.58 -8.75 -24.77
C THR A 18 5.12 -7.49 -24.10
N SER A 19 6.40 -7.60 -23.72
CA SER A 19 7.25 -6.48 -23.45
C SER A 19 7.12 -5.56 -24.65
N CYS A 20 6.22 -4.59 -24.55
CA CYS A 20 6.28 -3.37 -25.34
C CYS A 20 7.44 -2.55 -24.76
N THR A 21 8.63 -3.15 -24.71
CA THR A 21 9.88 -2.43 -24.75
C THR A 21 9.90 -1.80 -26.12
N THR A 22 9.36 -0.58 -26.18
CA THR A 22 9.89 0.42 -27.09
C THR A 22 11.40 0.31 -26.94
N LYS A 23 12.09 -0.18 -27.98
CA LYS A 23 13.54 -0.21 -28.02
C LYS A 23 13.98 1.22 -27.74
N ARG A 24 14.46 1.48 -26.54
CA ARG A 24 15.18 2.71 -26.21
C ARG A 24 16.34 2.74 -27.18
N SER A 25 16.47 3.83 -27.94
CA SER A 25 17.51 3.88 -28.95
C SER A 25 18.87 3.80 -28.25
N SER A 26 19.81 3.05 -28.83
CA SER A 26 21.17 2.90 -28.28
C SER A 26 21.84 4.26 -28.03
N LEU A 27 21.49 5.28 -28.82
CA LEU A 27 21.94 6.66 -28.67
C LEU A 27 21.38 7.34 -27.41
N GLU A 28 20.10 7.13 -27.07
CA GLU A 28 19.51 7.68 -25.84
C GLU A 28 20.17 7.08 -24.59
N ASP A 29 20.47 5.78 -24.61
CA ASP A 29 21.15 5.10 -23.49
C ASP A 29 22.61 5.52 -23.36
N GLU A 30 23.33 5.72 -24.48
CA GLU A 30 24.69 6.25 -24.46
C GLU A 30 24.74 7.68 -23.88
N GLU A 31 23.77 8.52 -24.24
CA GLU A 31 23.64 9.88 -23.74
C GLU A 31 23.30 9.93 -22.24
N LEU A 32 22.40 9.08 -21.76
CA LEU A 32 22.09 8.97 -20.33
C LEU A 32 23.26 8.41 -19.52
N THR A 33 24.08 7.55 -20.13
CA THR A 33 25.32 7.06 -19.52
C THR A 33 26.30 8.21 -19.27
N LYS A 34 26.35 9.21 -20.16
CA LYS A 34 27.16 10.44 -19.97
C LYS A 34 26.70 11.26 -18.77
N PHE A 35 25.39 11.27 -18.48
CA PHE A 35 24.86 11.89 -17.26
C PHE A 35 25.15 11.11 -15.99
N GLN A 36 25.73 9.91 -16.09
CA GLN A 36 26.05 9.04 -14.96
C GLN A 36 24.81 8.83 -14.06
N ALA A 37 23.68 8.47 -14.67
CA ALA A 37 22.35 8.44 -14.06
C ALA A 37 22.29 7.80 -12.66
N LYS A 38 23.11 6.79 -12.39
CA LYS A 38 23.21 6.12 -11.07
C LYS A 38 23.60 7.04 -9.90
N TYR A 39 24.19 8.20 -10.17
CA TYR A 39 24.54 9.19 -9.14
C TYR A 39 23.49 10.30 -8.98
N ILE A 40 22.42 10.27 -9.77
CA ILE A 40 21.37 11.28 -9.74
C ILE A 40 20.17 10.71 -8.97
N TYR A 41 19.77 11.37 -7.89
CA TYR A 41 18.65 10.89 -7.09
C TYR A 41 17.92 11.99 -6.33
N SER A 42 16.59 11.86 -6.27
CA SER A 42 15.69 12.64 -5.44
C SER A 42 14.41 11.82 -5.24
N ASP A 43 13.77 11.95 -4.10
CA ASP A 43 12.47 11.36 -3.83
C ASP A 43 11.60 12.28 -2.94
N GLY A 44 10.51 11.75 -2.39
CA GLY A 44 9.63 12.48 -1.50
C GLY A 44 9.95 12.33 0.00
N THR A 45 11.04 11.67 0.38
CA THR A 45 11.45 11.45 1.78
C THR A 45 12.02 12.73 2.40
N ASP A 46 12.19 12.74 3.71
CA ASP A 46 12.77 13.86 4.48
C ASP A 46 14.21 14.21 4.06
N LEU A 47 14.96 13.23 3.53
CA LEU A 47 16.28 13.44 2.94
C LEU A 47 16.25 14.35 1.72
N TYR A 48 15.14 14.38 0.96
CA TYR A 48 15.03 15.13 -0.29
C TYR A 48 13.90 16.16 -0.31
N ARG A 49 13.01 16.16 0.69
CA ARG A 49 11.89 17.09 0.80
C ARG A 49 11.61 17.46 2.25
N SER A 50 11.62 18.75 2.56
CA SER A 50 11.38 19.23 3.94
C SER A 50 10.52 20.50 3.97
N PRO A 51 9.38 20.52 4.70
CA PRO A 51 8.72 19.35 5.30
C PRO A 51 8.21 18.38 4.21
N VAL A 52 8.07 17.09 4.56
CA VAL A 52 7.55 16.05 3.67
C VAL A 52 6.08 16.29 3.31
N GLU A 53 5.30 16.78 4.29
CA GLU A 53 3.87 17.11 4.20
C GLU A 53 3.70 18.62 4.47
N PRO A 54 3.93 19.51 3.48
CA PRO A 54 3.83 20.94 3.69
C PRO A 54 2.39 21.42 3.82
N MET A 55 2.17 22.43 4.67
CA MET A 55 0.87 23.07 4.82
C MET A 55 0.55 24.04 3.67
N VAL A 56 -0.73 24.37 3.51
CA VAL A 56 -1.20 25.43 2.59
C VAL A 56 -0.56 26.77 2.97
N ASN A 57 -0.25 27.63 2.00
CA ASN A 57 0.37 28.96 2.19
C ASN A 57 1.72 28.94 2.94
N SER A 58 2.49 27.88 2.78
CA SER A 58 3.82 27.71 3.37
C SER A 58 4.88 27.53 2.27
N SER A 59 5.88 26.69 2.52
CA SER A 59 6.86 26.27 1.53
C SER A 59 7.45 24.92 1.91
N PHE A 60 8.04 24.24 0.92
CA PHE A 60 8.92 23.11 1.16
C PHE A 60 10.21 23.27 0.37
N LEU A 61 11.30 22.77 0.94
CA LEU A 61 12.56 22.56 0.27
C LEU A 61 12.50 21.24 -0.49
N THR A 62 12.99 21.23 -1.71
CA THR A 62 13.21 20.02 -2.50
C THR A 62 14.69 19.92 -2.88
N ARG A 63 15.24 18.73 -2.84
CA ARG A 63 16.68 18.46 -3.03
C ARG A 63 16.89 17.36 -4.05
N ILE A 64 17.98 17.45 -4.80
CA ILE A 64 18.48 16.40 -5.68
C ILE A 64 19.99 16.28 -5.51
N ARG A 65 20.48 15.05 -5.48
CA ARG A 65 21.93 14.78 -5.57
C ARG A 65 22.32 14.46 -7.00
N VAL A 66 23.53 14.83 -7.38
CA VAL A 66 24.18 14.49 -8.65
C VAL A 66 25.63 14.10 -8.39
N LYS A 67 26.32 13.49 -9.36
CA LYS A 67 27.77 13.21 -9.20
C LYS A 67 28.52 14.53 -8.92
N ARG A 68 29.44 14.51 -7.96
CA ARG A 68 30.27 15.65 -7.60
C ARG A 68 30.93 16.28 -8.84
N SER A 69 30.80 17.60 -8.96
CA SER A 69 31.37 18.42 -10.04
C SER A 69 30.95 18.02 -11.46
N SER A 70 29.85 17.26 -11.61
CA SER A 70 29.35 16.85 -12.93
C SER A 70 28.37 17.84 -13.55
N ALA A 71 27.57 18.53 -12.73
CA ALA A 71 26.51 19.42 -13.21
C ALA A 71 27.03 20.86 -13.38
N SER A 72 26.75 21.45 -14.54
CA SER A 72 26.95 22.89 -14.80
C SER A 72 25.75 23.73 -14.38
N GLY A 73 24.61 23.11 -14.09
CA GLY A 73 23.45 23.78 -13.51
C GLY A 73 22.32 22.81 -13.18
N VAL A 74 21.56 23.10 -12.13
CA VAL A 74 20.42 22.30 -11.69
C VAL A 74 19.25 23.22 -11.42
N PHE A 75 18.06 22.81 -11.90
CA PHE A 75 16.85 23.61 -11.83
C PHE A 75 15.68 22.73 -11.41
N VAL A 76 14.74 23.28 -10.66
CA VAL A 76 13.43 22.68 -10.45
C VAL A 76 12.40 23.42 -11.31
N ILE A 77 11.57 22.66 -12.01
CA ILE A 77 10.53 23.18 -12.90
C ILE A 77 9.17 22.95 -12.24
N VAL A 78 8.41 24.02 -12.03
CA VAL A 78 7.07 24.01 -11.42
C VAL A 78 6.13 24.82 -12.31
N GLY A 79 5.22 24.15 -13.02
CA GLY A 79 4.46 24.80 -14.11
C GLY A 79 5.42 25.42 -15.14
N ASP A 80 5.25 26.70 -15.43
CA ASP A 80 6.14 27.47 -16.32
C ASP A 80 7.37 28.06 -15.62
N ARG A 81 7.46 27.93 -14.29
CA ARG A 81 8.55 28.49 -13.50
C ARG A 81 9.76 27.57 -13.55
N ARG A 82 10.90 28.10 -13.98
CA ARG A 82 12.20 27.44 -13.97
C ARG A 82 13.09 28.05 -12.90
N ILE A 83 13.19 27.37 -11.75
CA ILE A 83 13.84 27.89 -10.55
C ILE A 83 15.26 27.33 -10.46
N PRO A 84 16.32 28.17 -10.44
CA PRO A 84 17.69 27.69 -10.23
C PRO A 84 17.84 27.12 -8.82
N MET A 85 18.52 25.98 -8.70
CA MET A 85 18.81 25.34 -7.42
C MET A 85 20.19 25.74 -6.92
N VAL A 86 20.30 25.96 -5.62
CA VAL A 86 21.55 26.30 -4.94
C VAL A 86 22.26 25.02 -4.54
N LYS A 87 23.58 24.95 -4.76
CA LYS A 87 24.39 23.85 -4.20
C LYS A 87 24.46 24.04 -2.68
N GLU A 88 23.82 23.14 -1.95
CA GLU A 88 23.68 23.21 -0.50
C GLU A 88 24.85 22.54 0.22
N SER A 89 25.27 21.37 -0.26
CA SER A 89 26.34 20.59 0.35
C SER A 89 27.03 19.68 -0.66
N ARG A 90 28.11 19.04 -0.21
CA ARG A 90 28.96 18.14 -0.98
C ARG A 90 29.56 17.09 -0.06
N ASP A 91 29.68 15.87 -0.57
CA ASP A 91 30.49 14.81 0.04
C ASP A 91 31.57 14.30 -0.93
N GLU A 92 32.13 13.12 -0.66
CA GLU A 92 33.14 12.50 -1.51
C GLU A 92 32.64 12.19 -2.93
N LEU A 93 31.37 11.86 -3.09
CA LEU A 93 30.79 11.35 -4.34
C LEU A 93 29.78 12.29 -4.99
N TYR A 94 29.09 13.14 -4.22
CA TYR A 94 27.89 13.87 -4.64
C TYR A 94 27.98 15.38 -4.39
N ASP A 95 27.32 16.14 -5.26
CA ASP A 95 26.88 17.51 -4.99
C ASP A 95 25.36 17.49 -4.75
N TYR A 96 24.91 18.15 -3.68
CA TYR A 96 23.49 18.26 -3.33
C TYR A 96 23.00 19.66 -3.68
N TYR A 97 21.91 19.72 -4.44
CA TYR A 97 21.27 20.96 -4.86
C TYR A 97 19.87 21.05 -4.28
N SER A 98 19.47 22.21 -3.77
CA SER A 98 18.13 22.44 -3.24
C SER A 98 17.50 23.74 -3.73
N ALA A 99 16.17 23.78 -3.68
CA ALA A 99 15.37 24.97 -3.92
C ALA A 99 14.10 24.93 -3.07
N GLN A 100 13.62 26.11 -2.67
CA GLN A 100 12.38 26.27 -1.95
C GLN A 100 11.22 26.53 -2.92
N ILE A 101 10.11 25.83 -2.72
CA ILE A 101 8.87 25.97 -3.50
C ILE A 101 7.78 26.43 -2.54
N LYS A 102 7.14 27.55 -2.84
CA LYS A 102 5.98 28.05 -2.09
C LYS A 102 4.75 27.19 -2.37
N THR A 103 3.93 26.95 -1.36
CA THR A 103 2.67 26.21 -1.50
C THR A 103 1.47 27.14 -1.55
N ASP A 104 0.45 26.71 -2.28
CA ASP A 104 -0.90 27.27 -2.30
C ASP A 104 -1.89 26.13 -2.03
N LYS A 105 -3.18 26.29 -2.34
CA LYS A 105 -4.22 25.27 -2.16
C LYS A 105 -4.14 24.12 -3.17
N ASP A 106 -3.59 24.39 -4.35
CA ASP A 106 -3.54 23.42 -5.43
C ASP A 106 -2.40 22.41 -5.29
N ALA A 107 -2.60 21.23 -5.87
CA ALA A 107 -1.55 20.22 -5.97
C ALA A 107 -0.38 20.72 -6.83
N ILE A 108 0.83 20.55 -6.32
CA ILE A 108 2.06 21.00 -6.98
C ILE A 108 2.70 19.84 -7.73
N TYR A 109 3.00 20.07 -8.99
CA TYR A 109 3.71 19.14 -9.86
C TYR A 109 5.06 19.72 -10.24
N PHE A 110 6.13 18.94 -10.06
CA PHE A 110 7.47 19.41 -10.41
C PHE A 110 8.40 18.29 -10.87
N TYR A 111 9.48 18.69 -11.55
CA TYR A 111 10.58 17.83 -11.96
C TYR A 111 11.87 18.64 -12.00
N TYR A 112 13.01 17.96 -12.12
CA TYR A 112 14.31 18.62 -12.19
C TYR A 112 14.83 18.68 -13.63
N GLU A 113 15.51 19.76 -13.98
CA GLU A 113 16.35 19.86 -15.19
C GLU A 113 17.82 19.94 -14.74
N ILE A 114 18.64 19.02 -15.24
CA ILE A 114 20.06 18.91 -14.91
C ILE A 114 20.84 19.21 -16.18
N LYS A 115 21.75 20.17 -16.11
CA LYS A 115 22.65 20.53 -17.20
C LYS A 115 24.04 19.98 -16.95
N GLN A 116 24.62 19.39 -17.99
CA GLN A 116 26.02 19.01 -18.07
C GLN A 116 26.58 19.54 -19.40
N ASN A 117 27.46 20.53 -19.34
CA ASN A 117 27.95 21.27 -20.51
C ASN A 117 26.78 21.84 -21.36
N LYS A 118 26.72 21.49 -22.66
CA LYS A 118 25.66 21.90 -23.60
C LYS A 118 24.42 20.99 -23.58
N LYS A 119 24.43 19.93 -22.76
CA LYS A 119 23.36 18.93 -22.71
C LYS A 119 22.48 19.13 -21.48
N LYS A 120 21.26 18.63 -21.56
CA LYS A 120 20.33 18.59 -20.43
C LYS A 120 19.57 17.27 -20.37
N ALA A 121 19.23 16.87 -19.16
CA ALA A 121 18.35 15.75 -18.87
C ALA A 121 17.34 16.17 -17.81
N PHE A 122 16.26 15.41 -17.70
CA PHE A 122 15.15 15.66 -16.79
C PHE A 122 15.01 14.53 -15.80
N TYR A 123 14.80 14.85 -14.52
CA TYR A 123 14.62 13.86 -13.47
C TYR A 123 13.23 13.99 -12.85
N SER A 124 12.51 12.87 -12.83
CA SER A 124 11.14 12.75 -12.30
C SER A 124 11.02 11.49 -11.43
N ARG A 125 9.80 11.09 -11.02
CA ARG A 125 9.60 9.83 -10.28
C ARG A 125 9.98 8.59 -11.10
N ARG A 126 10.08 8.72 -12.43
CA ARG A 126 10.55 7.66 -13.33
C ARG A 126 12.09 7.62 -13.47
N GLY A 127 12.79 8.52 -12.80
CA GLY A 127 14.23 8.68 -12.92
C GLY A 127 14.63 9.65 -14.03
N LEU A 128 15.84 9.44 -14.58
CA LEU A 128 16.47 10.32 -15.56
C LEU A 128 16.05 10.01 -16.99
N GLU A 129 15.60 11.04 -17.71
CA GLU A 129 15.16 10.97 -19.10
C GLU A 129 15.67 12.17 -19.91
N LEU A 130 15.85 12.01 -21.23
CA LEU A 130 16.24 13.11 -22.12
C LEU A 130 15.04 13.94 -22.60
N LYS A 131 13.83 13.40 -22.44
CA LYS A 131 12.56 14.05 -22.78
C LYS A 131 11.91 14.59 -21.52
N LYS A 132 11.20 15.72 -21.65
CA LYS A 132 10.44 16.27 -20.53
C LYS A 132 9.41 15.24 -20.03
N PRO A 133 9.25 15.07 -18.71
CA PRO A 133 8.27 14.15 -18.18
C PRO A 133 6.86 14.67 -18.42
N ILE A 134 5.92 13.75 -18.66
CA ILE A 134 4.49 14.08 -18.58
C ILE A 134 4.07 14.18 -17.10
N GLN A 135 2.95 14.86 -16.85
CA GLN A 135 2.51 15.21 -15.49
C GLN A 135 2.37 14.01 -14.54
N SER A 136 1.98 12.83 -15.03
CA SER A 136 1.83 11.62 -14.20
C SER A 136 3.14 11.08 -13.62
N PHE A 137 4.29 11.44 -14.21
CA PHE A 137 5.62 11.03 -13.71
C PHE A 137 6.31 12.11 -12.89
N MET A 138 5.79 13.34 -12.87
CA MET A 138 6.32 14.41 -12.03
C MET A 138 6.18 14.09 -10.54
N PHE A 139 7.02 14.69 -9.72
CA PHE A 139 6.80 14.71 -8.27
C PHE A 139 5.51 15.47 -7.98
N LYS A 140 4.74 14.97 -7.02
CA LYS A 140 3.45 15.54 -6.63
C LYS A 140 3.45 15.85 -5.14
N VAL A 141 2.95 17.02 -4.79
CA VAL A 141 2.75 17.47 -3.41
C VAL A 141 1.32 17.96 -3.25
N PHE A 142 0.66 17.54 -2.18
CA PHE A 142 -0.67 18.00 -1.81
C PHE A 142 -0.56 18.84 -0.53
N PRO A 143 -0.57 20.18 -0.64
CA PRO A 143 -0.49 21.03 0.55
C PRO A 143 -1.67 20.77 1.51
N GLY A 144 -1.37 20.65 2.80
CA GLY A 144 -2.37 20.38 3.85
C GLY A 144 -2.87 18.92 3.90
N PHE A 145 -2.27 18.00 3.15
CA PHE A 145 -2.50 16.57 3.32
C PHE A 145 -1.49 16.00 4.32
N GLU A 146 -2.01 15.39 5.39
CA GLU A 146 -1.21 14.76 6.43
C GLU A 146 -1.68 13.33 6.64
N ILE A 147 -0.73 12.42 6.86
CA ILE A 147 -0.98 11.05 7.28
C ILE A 147 -0.70 10.97 8.79
N PRO A 148 -1.56 10.31 9.60
CA PRO A 148 -1.29 10.10 11.02
C PRO A 148 0.11 9.52 11.27
N ASN A 149 0.87 10.12 12.19
CA ASN A 149 2.26 9.72 12.39
C ASN A 149 2.42 8.26 12.83
N TRP A 150 1.48 7.73 13.62
CA TRP A 150 1.51 6.33 14.08
C TRP A 150 1.44 5.33 12.93
N SER A 151 0.81 5.67 11.79
CA SER A 151 0.62 4.73 10.68
C SER A 151 1.81 4.69 9.72
N LYS A 152 2.74 5.64 9.80
CA LYS A 152 3.91 5.71 8.90
C LYS A 152 4.92 4.64 9.32
N GLY A 153 4.99 3.56 8.54
CA GLY A 153 5.88 2.43 8.82
C GLY A 153 5.29 1.39 9.77
N ALA A 154 4.02 1.52 10.15
CA ALA A 154 3.33 0.57 11.02
C ALA A 154 3.19 -0.81 10.36
N VAL A 155 3.40 -1.87 11.15
CA VAL A 155 3.10 -3.25 10.79
C VAL A 155 1.66 -3.57 11.22
N LEU A 156 0.77 -3.73 10.25
CA LEU A 156 -0.64 -4.08 10.51
C LEU A 156 -0.87 -5.59 10.43
N TYR A 157 -1.66 -6.14 11.34
CA TYR A 157 -2.13 -7.52 11.32
C TYR A 157 -3.63 -7.58 11.05
N GLN A 158 -4.02 -8.21 9.95
CA GLN A 158 -5.43 -8.37 9.61
C GLN A 158 -6.04 -9.59 10.30
N ILE A 159 -7.19 -9.40 10.96
CA ILE A 159 -7.91 -10.45 11.67
C ILE A 159 -9.30 -10.66 11.07
N TYR A 160 -9.55 -11.88 10.60
CA TYR A 160 -10.88 -12.41 10.38
C TYR A 160 -11.33 -13.15 11.64
N VAL A 161 -12.20 -12.50 12.44
CA VAL A 161 -12.41 -12.86 13.86
C VAL A 161 -12.87 -14.30 14.05
N ASP A 162 -13.88 -14.77 13.29
CA ASP A 162 -14.42 -16.14 13.40
C ASP A 162 -13.36 -17.24 13.20
N ARG A 163 -12.19 -16.90 12.64
CA ARG A 163 -11.11 -17.86 12.32
C ARG A 163 -9.79 -17.58 13.03
N PHE A 164 -9.74 -16.58 13.91
CA PHE A 164 -8.48 -16.22 14.55
C PHE A 164 -8.22 -17.08 15.78
N TYR A 165 -9.12 -17.03 16.76
CA TYR A 165 -9.05 -17.84 17.96
C TYR A 165 -10.41 -17.82 18.67
N ASN A 166 -10.92 -18.98 19.08
CA ASN A 166 -12.10 -19.09 19.93
C ASN A 166 -11.69 -18.93 21.40
N GLY A 167 -11.97 -17.76 21.99
CA GLY A 167 -11.63 -17.45 23.38
C GLY A 167 -12.77 -17.70 24.37
N ASP A 168 -14.03 -17.66 23.91
CA ASP A 168 -15.22 -17.90 24.73
C ASP A 168 -16.31 -18.67 23.96
N SER A 169 -16.28 -19.99 24.13
CA SER A 169 -17.27 -20.89 23.53
C SER A 169 -18.74 -20.65 23.94
N SER A 170 -19.00 -19.84 24.98
CA SER A 170 -20.39 -19.54 25.40
C SER A 170 -21.12 -18.63 24.40
N ASN A 171 -20.36 -17.90 23.58
CA ASN A 171 -20.88 -17.01 22.55
C ASN A 171 -20.91 -17.63 21.14
N ASP A 172 -20.44 -18.88 20.98
CA ASP A 172 -20.47 -19.60 19.71
C ASP A 172 -21.87 -19.59 19.07
N VAL A 173 -21.91 -19.34 17.77
CA VAL A 173 -23.11 -19.59 16.96
C VAL A 173 -23.35 -21.09 16.88
N LEU A 174 -24.56 -21.52 17.22
CA LEU A 174 -24.94 -22.93 17.17
C LEU A 174 -25.57 -23.29 15.82
N THR A 175 -25.54 -24.58 15.50
CA THR A 175 -26.28 -25.12 14.35
C THR A 175 -27.78 -24.94 14.57
N ASN A 176 -28.49 -24.44 13.55
CA ASN A 176 -29.92 -24.10 13.61
C ASN A 176 -30.29 -23.00 14.62
N GLU A 177 -29.35 -22.15 15.02
CA GLU A 177 -29.64 -21.03 15.93
C GLU A 177 -30.52 -19.96 15.26
N TYR A 178 -30.25 -19.65 13.99
CA TYR A 178 -31.05 -18.72 13.20
C TYR A 178 -31.04 -19.11 11.71
N MET A 179 -31.91 -18.46 10.94
CA MET A 179 -32.03 -18.66 9.50
C MET A 179 -31.51 -17.44 8.74
N TYR A 180 -30.69 -17.68 7.71
CA TYR A 180 -30.21 -16.66 6.79
C TYR A 180 -30.37 -17.15 5.36
N ASP A 181 -31.05 -16.37 4.52
CA ASP A 181 -31.42 -16.76 3.15
C ASP A 181 -32.17 -18.11 3.07
N ASN A 182 -33.08 -18.37 4.03
CA ASN A 182 -33.80 -19.64 4.19
C ASN A 182 -32.94 -20.87 4.51
N TRP A 183 -31.72 -20.66 4.98
CA TRP A 183 -30.85 -21.74 5.42
C TRP A 183 -30.36 -21.54 6.86
N PRO A 184 -30.20 -22.62 7.64
CA PRO A 184 -29.77 -22.49 9.03
C PRO A 184 -28.30 -22.10 9.17
N SER A 185 -27.96 -21.46 10.28
CA SER A 185 -26.58 -21.34 10.77
C SER A 185 -25.97 -22.73 11.03
N VAL A 186 -24.65 -22.85 10.86
CA VAL A 186 -23.92 -24.11 11.06
C VAL A 186 -22.72 -23.85 11.95
N LYS A 187 -22.67 -24.54 13.10
CA LYS A 187 -21.47 -24.61 13.92
C LYS A 187 -20.49 -25.61 13.32
N VAL A 188 -19.22 -25.23 13.26
CA VAL A 188 -18.11 -26.11 12.87
C VAL A 188 -17.34 -26.48 14.14
N ASP A 189 -17.39 -27.76 14.50
CA ASP A 189 -16.74 -28.26 15.73
C ASP A 189 -15.23 -28.53 15.56
N ASP A 190 -14.80 -28.89 14.35
CA ASP A 190 -13.37 -29.07 14.04
C ASP A 190 -12.77 -27.75 13.55
N TRP A 191 -12.02 -27.08 14.42
CA TRP A 191 -11.32 -25.83 14.10
C TRP A 191 -10.39 -25.94 12.89
N ASN A 192 -9.84 -27.13 12.61
CA ASN A 192 -8.92 -27.36 11.50
C ASN A 192 -9.63 -27.78 10.20
N GLN A 193 -10.96 -27.88 10.21
CA GLN A 193 -11.73 -28.15 9.01
C GLN A 193 -11.53 -27.01 8.01
N TYR A 194 -11.36 -27.36 6.73
CA TYR A 194 -11.38 -26.34 5.69
C TYR A 194 -12.74 -25.65 5.65
N PRO A 195 -12.77 -24.30 5.60
CA PRO A 195 -14.00 -23.61 5.26
C PRO A 195 -14.32 -23.90 3.80
N ASP A 196 -15.61 -24.14 3.49
CA ASP A 196 -16.09 -24.71 2.21
C ASP A 196 -16.38 -26.22 2.33
N SER A 197 -17.57 -26.54 2.84
CA SER A 197 -18.29 -27.71 2.35
C SER A 197 -18.27 -27.63 0.82
N GLN A 198 -17.62 -28.57 0.12
CA GLN A 198 -17.33 -28.56 -1.34
C GLN A 198 -18.57 -28.48 -2.27
N ILE A 199 -19.72 -28.11 -1.72
CA ILE A 199 -21.02 -27.91 -2.30
C ILE A 199 -21.12 -26.45 -2.77
N PRO A 200 -21.39 -26.19 -4.06
CA PRO A 200 -21.63 -24.84 -4.55
C PRO A 200 -22.77 -24.12 -3.80
N TYR A 201 -22.70 -22.79 -3.65
CA TYR A 201 -23.75 -22.00 -2.99
C TYR A 201 -25.16 -22.28 -3.55
N ALA A 202 -25.28 -22.35 -4.89
CA ALA A 202 -26.52 -22.67 -5.59
C ALA A 202 -27.08 -24.09 -5.30
N GLN A 203 -26.30 -24.95 -4.64
CA GLN A 203 -26.66 -26.31 -4.24
C GLN A 203 -26.74 -26.47 -2.71
N GLY A 204 -26.83 -25.36 -1.96
CA GLY A 204 -26.91 -25.36 -0.50
C GLY A 204 -25.56 -25.26 0.22
N GLY A 205 -24.52 -24.77 -0.45
CA GLY A 205 -23.22 -24.50 0.18
C GLY A 205 -23.32 -23.50 1.34
N ASN A 206 -22.67 -23.80 2.47
CA ASN A 206 -22.83 -23.05 3.72
C ASN A 206 -21.72 -22.01 3.97
N ARG A 207 -20.97 -21.60 2.93
CA ARG A 207 -19.73 -20.80 3.07
C ARG A 207 -19.86 -19.53 3.90
N THR A 208 -21.02 -18.87 3.86
CA THR A 208 -21.31 -17.63 4.61
C THR A 208 -21.98 -17.87 5.96
N ARG A 209 -22.35 -19.12 6.28
CA ARG A 209 -23.13 -19.53 7.45
C ARG A 209 -22.43 -20.60 8.31
N GLU A 210 -21.19 -20.95 7.98
CA GLU A 210 -20.29 -21.78 8.77
C GLU A 210 -19.54 -20.91 9.79
N PHE A 211 -19.70 -21.20 11.07
CA PHE A 211 -19.10 -20.48 12.19
C PHE A 211 -18.17 -21.40 12.97
N PHE A 212 -16.94 -20.96 13.14
CA PHE A 212 -15.90 -21.70 13.87
C PHE A 212 -15.77 -21.21 15.32
N GLY A 213 -16.39 -20.06 15.64
CA GLY A 213 -16.49 -19.54 17.00
C GLY A 213 -15.34 -18.63 17.39
N GLY A 214 -14.52 -18.18 16.45
CA GLY A 214 -13.53 -17.16 16.76
C GLY A 214 -14.19 -15.85 17.18
N ASP A 215 -13.63 -15.18 18.19
CA ASP A 215 -14.26 -14.04 18.85
C ASP A 215 -13.24 -13.00 19.33
N LEU A 216 -13.74 -11.87 19.86
CA LEU A 216 -12.88 -10.79 20.36
C LEU A 216 -12.15 -11.17 21.64
N GLU A 217 -12.73 -12.03 22.48
CA GLU A 217 -12.06 -12.57 23.66
C GLU A 217 -10.82 -13.38 23.23
N GLY A 218 -10.93 -14.17 22.17
CA GLY A 218 -9.82 -14.89 21.61
C GLY A 218 -8.74 -13.97 21.04
N VAL A 219 -9.13 -12.84 20.46
CA VAL A 219 -8.18 -11.80 20.05
C VAL A 219 -7.43 -11.23 21.27
N ILE A 220 -8.14 -10.91 22.34
CA ILE A 220 -7.57 -10.40 23.60
C ILE A 220 -6.55 -11.38 24.17
N GLN A 221 -6.89 -12.67 24.23
CA GLN A 221 -5.99 -13.73 24.73
C GLN A 221 -4.73 -13.92 23.87
N LYS A 222 -4.75 -13.50 22.60
CA LYS A 222 -3.61 -13.57 21.67
C LYS A 222 -2.89 -12.24 21.46
N LEU A 223 -3.23 -11.18 22.20
CA LEU A 223 -2.50 -9.90 22.14
C LEU A 223 -1.01 -10.08 22.46
N GLY A 224 -0.65 -10.99 23.37
CA GLY A 224 0.75 -11.33 23.65
C GLY A 224 1.49 -11.85 22.41
N TYR A 225 0.87 -12.77 21.66
CA TYR A 225 1.41 -13.28 20.39
C TYR A 225 1.58 -12.17 19.34
N LEU A 226 0.60 -11.28 19.21
CA LEU A 226 0.66 -10.16 18.25
C LEU A 226 1.76 -9.16 18.63
N ASN A 227 1.93 -8.90 19.92
CA ASN A 227 3.01 -8.07 20.44
C ASN A 227 4.39 -8.70 20.20
N ASP A 228 4.55 -10.00 20.47
CA ASP A 228 5.80 -10.73 20.23
C ASP A 228 6.18 -10.77 18.75
N LEU A 229 5.18 -10.77 17.85
CA LEU A 229 5.38 -10.66 16.40
C LEU A 229 5.84 -9.25 15.96
N GLY A 230 5.64 -8.23 16.79
CA GLY A 230 5.98 -6.83 16.50
C GLY A 230 4.90 -6.07 15.70
N VAL A 231 3.63 -6.37 15.94
CA VAL A 231 2.49 -5.70 15.30
C VAL A 231 2.20 -4.35 15.98
N ASP A 232 2.03 -3.29 15.19
CA ASP A 232 1.71 -1.93 15.67
C ASP A 232 0.20 -1.64 15.67
N GLY A 233 -0.58 -2.38 14.89
CA GLY A 233 -2.02 -2.19 14.79
C GLY A 233 -2.76 -3.39 14.23
N ILE A 234 -4.02 -3.54 14.65
CA ILE A 234 -4.92 -4.60 14.18
C ILE A 234 -5.94 -4.01 13.22
N TYR A 235 -6.12 -4.65 12.07
CA TYR A 235 -7.20 -4.36 11.14
C TYR A 235 -8.20 -5.52 11.17
N PHE A 236 -9.42 -5.26 11.61
CA PHE A 236 -10.47 -6.27 11.63
C PHE A 236 -11.25 -6.29 10.31
N ASN A 237 -11.60 -7.50 9.86
CA ASN A 237 -12.82 -7.68 9.06
C ASN A 237 -14.05 -7.21 9.87
N PRO A 238 -15.23 -7.03 9.25
CA PRO A 238 -16.38 -6.44 9.93
C PRO A 238 -16.75 -7.16 11.23
N LEU A 239 -17.02 -6.37 12.28
CA LEU A 239 -17.34 -6.86 13.62
C LEU A 239 -18.81 -6.69 13.98
N PHE A 240 -19.53 -5.89 13.21
CA PHE A 240 -20.89 -5.48 13.51
C PHE A 240 -21.92 -6.60 13.29
N VAL A 241 -23.14 -6.35 13.76
CA VAL A 241 -24.22 -7.35 13.73
C VAL A 241 -24.50 -7.73 12.28
N SER A 242 -24.42 -9.03 12.01
CA SER A 242 -24.72 -9.61 10.70
C SER A 242 -24.93 -11.12 10.85
N PRO A 243 -25.83 -11.70 10.05
CA PRO A 243 -26.15 -13.12 10.08
C PRO A 243 -25.09 -13.98 9.38
N SER A 244 -24.25 -13.39 8.51
CA SER A 244 -23.12 -14.10 7.91
C SER A 244 -21.88 -14.14 8.81
N ASN A 245 -20.97 -15.07 8.52
CA ASN A 245 -19.66 -15.18 9.17
C ASN A 245 -18.69 -14.03 8.80
N HIS A 246 -18.81 -13.45 7.60
CA HIS A 246 -17.94 -12.37 7.12
C HIS A 246 -18.43 -10.97 7.49
N LYS A 247 -19.71 -10.85 7.86
CA LYS A 247 -20.32 -9.64 8.45
C LYS A 247 -20.37 -8.38 7.59
N TYR A 248 -20.26 -8.53 6.26
CA TYR A 248 -20.33 -7.41 5.31
C TYR A 248 -21.77 -7.00 4.96
N ASP A 249 -22.72 -7.90 5.16
CA ASP A 249 -24.17 -7.70 5.12
C ASP A 249 -24.68 -7.22 6.49
N SER A 250 -24.12 -6.09 6.94
CA SER A 250 -24.40 -5.52 8.25
C SER A 250 -25.90 -5.22 8.42
N GLN A 251 -26.47 -5.70 9.53
CA GLN A 251 -27.84 -5.42 9.94
C GLN A 251 -27.90 -4.20 10.86
N ASP A 252 -26.90 -4.05 11.73
CA ASP A 252 -26.81 -2.95 12.68
C ASP A 252 -25.34 -2.57 12.90
N TYR A 253 -25.04 -1.27 12.81
CA TYR A 253 -23.72 -0.71 13.09
C TYR A 253 -23.56 -0.28 14.55
N GLU A 254 -24.63 -0.31 15.35
CA GLU A 254 -24.52 -0.14 16.80
C GLU A 254 -23.79 -1.34 17.44
N PRO A 255 -22.87 -1.11 18.39
CA PRO A 255 -22.04 -2.18 18.92
C PRO A 255 -22.87 -3.17 19.75
N CYS A 256 -23.00 -4.41 19.25
CA CYS A 256 -23.37 -5.56 20.06
C CYS A 256 -22.08 -6.31 20.44
N TYR A 257 -21.64 -6.17 21.68
CA TYR A 257 -20.56 -6.97 22.25
C TYR A 257 -21.14 -8.32 22.69
N GLY A 258 -21.33 -9.26 21.76
CA GLY A 258 -21.85 -10.61 22.04
C GLY A 258 -23.14 -10.98 21.32
N LYS A 259 -23.62 -12.20 21.65
CA LYS A 259 -24.68 -12.98 20.97
C LYS A 259 -26.00 -12.21 20.77
N PHE A 260 -26.71 -12.51 19.68
CA PHE A 260 -28.05 -11.99 19.38
C PHE A 260 -29.00 -12.20 20.57
N LEU A 261 -29.47 -11.12 21.21
CA LEU A 261 -30.41 -11.22 22.33
C LEU A 261 -31.89 -11.13 21.93
N ARG A 262 -32.23 -10.87 20.65
CA ARG A 262 -33.52 -11.09 19.98
C ARG A 262 -33.65 -10.15 18.77
N ASP A 263 -34.25 -10.66 17.70
CA ASP A 263 -34.89 -9.81 16.70
C ASP A 263 -36.11 -9.12 17.34
N LYS A 264 -36.24 -7.80 17.17
CA LYS A 264 -37.49 -7.07 17.45
C LYS A 264 -38.39 -7.08 16.23
#